data_AF-A0A3D3ZLB6-F1
#
_entry.id   AF-A0A3D3ZLB6-F1
#
_cell.length_a   1.000
_cell.length_b   1.000
_cell.length_c   1.000
_cell.angle_alpha   90.00
_cell.angle_beta   90.00
_cell.angle_gamma   90.00
#
_symmetry.space_group_name_H-M   'P 1'
#
loop_
_entity.id
_entity.type
_entity.pdbx_description
1 polymer ?
#
loop_
_entity_poly.entity_id
_entity_poly.type
_entity_poly.pdbx_seq_one_letter_code
_entity_poly.pdbx_strand_id
1 'polypeptide(L)'
;QLCFNCNQWPYRFVACITNLRSRLSTIFTGDQAYFIRATSFQAVGGYPNQALMEDLEIITRLRKIGKVSLLPLYVTTSARRHEKLGLLRSVLFMWYMRTLYKFGVSPAQLQRMYSDVR
;
A
#
# COMPACT_ATOMS: atom_id res chain seq x y z
N GLN A 1 -7.90 7.45 3.14
CA GLN A 1 -8.03 6.53 4.30
C GLN A 1 -8.73 5.26 3.83
N LEU A 2 -8.40 4.11 4.38
CA LEU A 2 -8.99 2.82 4.00
C LEU A 2 -10.21 2.51 4.89
N CYS A 3 -11.30 2.12 4.26
CA CYS A 3 -12.48 1.55 4.90
C CYS A 3 -12.82 0.23 4.19
N PHE A 4 -13.31 -0.78 4.92
CA PHE A 4 -13.84 -2.00 4.32
C PHE A 4 -15.36 -1.92 4.25
N ASN A 5 -15.97 -2.49 3.22
CA ASN A 5 -17.44 -2.51 3.06
C ASN A 5 -18.17 -3.43 4.08
N CYS A 6 -17.44 -4.10 4.97
CA CYS A 6 -18.00 -4.99 5.98
C CYS A 6 -17.86 -4.39 7.39
N ASN A 7 -18.94 -4.47 8.18
CA ASN A 7 -18.98 -3.90 9.54
C ASN A 7 -18.35 -4.81 10.63
N GLN A 8 -17.59 -5.83 10.23
CA GLN A 8 -16.97 -6.78 11.16
C GLN A 8 -15.75 -6.14 11.85
N TRP A 9 -15.67 -6.27 13.18
CA TRP A 9 -14.62 -5.71 14.03
C TRP A 9 -13.17 -5.95 13.57
N PRO A 10 -12.75 -7.16 13.14
CA PRO A 10 -11.37 -7.41 12.74
C PRO A 10 -10.94 -6.60 11.49
N TYR A 11 -11.86 -6.32 10.56
CA TYR A 11 -11.58 -5.49 9.39
C TYR A 11 -11.40 -4.02 9.77
N ARG A 12 -12.18 -3.52 10.74
CA ARG A 12 -12.03 -2.16 11.28
C ARG A 12 -10.70 -1.99 12.00
N PHE A 13 -10.24 -3.00 12.72
CA PHE A 13 -8.94 -2.99 13.40
C PHE A 13 -7.78 -2.92 12.41
N VAL A 14 -7.80 -3.75 11.37
CA VAL A 14 -6.80 -3.72 10.28
C VAL A 14 -6.80 -2.38 9.54
N ALA A 15 -7.98 -1.84 9.23
CA ALA A 15 -8.11 -0.53 8.62
C ALA A 15 -7.53 0.58 9.53
N CYS A 16 -7.81 0.51 10.84
CA CYS A 16 -7.29 1.45 11.82
C CYS A 16 -5.75 1.43 11.88
N ILE A 17 -5.13 0.25 12.02
CA ILE A 17 -3.66 0.12 12.02
C ILE A 17 -3.08 0.63 10.71
N THR A 18 -3.70 0.29 9.58
CA THR A 18 -3.24 0.72 8.26
C THR A 18 -3.32 2.24 8.10
N ASN A 19 -4.40 2.87 8.57
CA ASN A 19 -4.60 4.31 8.52
C ASN A 19 -3.65 5.05 9.49
N LEU A 20 -3.44 4.52 10.69
CA LEU A 20 -2.50 5.07 11.66
C LEU A 20 -1.06 5.01 11.12
N ARG A 21 -0.66 3.87 10.54
CA ARG A 21 0.65 3.74 9.88
C ARG A 21 0.80 4.72 8.73
N SER A 22 -0.20 4.87 7.87
CA SER A 22 -0.12 5.81 6.75
C SER A 22 -0.09 7.27 7.21
N ARG A 23 -0.72 7.62 8.34
CA ARG A 23 -0.56 8.93 8.98
C ARG A 23 0.86 9.18 9.50
N LEU A 24 1.49 8.18 10.12
CA LEU A 24 2.81 8.32 10.74
C LEU A 24 3.96 8.24 9.72
N SER A 25 3.87 7.34 8.75
CA SER A 25 4.95 7.09 7.77
C SER A 25 4.79 7.87 6.47
N THR A 26 3.60 8.42 6.21
CA THR A 26 3.25 9.07 4.93
C THR A 26 3.48 8.14 3.73
N ILE A 27 3.41 6.83 3.97
CA ILE A 27 3.53 5.78 2.95
C ILE A 27 2.15 5.18 2.75
N PHE A 28 1.61 5.44 1.57
CA PHE A 28 0.32 4.94 1.11
C PHE A 28 0.52 3.68 0.27
N THR A 29 -0.52 2.86 0.19
CA THR A 29 -0.55 1.65 -0.64
C THR A 29 -1.60 1.88 -1.73
N GLY A 30 -1.54 1.19 -2.86
CA GLY A 30 -2.52 1.31 -3.95
C GLY A 30 -3.96 1.24 -3.47
N ASP A 31 -4.23 0.37 -2.49
CA ASP A 31 -5.54 0.22 -1.82
C ASP A 31 -6.07 1.49 -1.14
N GLN A 32 -5.22 2.50 -0.90
CA GLN A 32 -5.57 3.75 -0.22
C GLN A 32 -5.91 4.91 -1.16
N ALA A 33 -5.88 4.68 -2.48
CA ALA A 33 -6.07 5.62 -3.59
C ALA A 33 -5.38 6.99 -3.39
N TYR A 34 -4.42 7.31 -4.25
CA TYR A 34 -3.69 8.57 -4.16
C TYR A 34 -3.83 9.39 -5.45
N PHE A 35 -3.82 10.71 -5.29
CA PHE A 35 -3.85 11.67 -6.39
C PHE A 35 -2.50 12.40 -6.43
N ILE A 36 -1.90 12.44 -7.61
CA ILE A 36 -0.60 13.09 -7.84
C ILE A 36 -0.79 14.14 -8.93
N ARG A 37 -0.19 15.33 -8.74
CA ARG A 37 -0.15 16.34 -9.80
C ARG A 37 0.65 15.80 -10.99
N ALA A 38 0.14 15.96 -12.21
CA ALA A 38 0.81 15.47 -13.42
C ALA A 38 2.26 15.97 -13.53
N THR A 39 2.52 17.23 -13.18
CA THR A 39 3.87 17.82 -13.18
C THR A 39 4.80 17.13 -12.18
N SER A 40 4.32 16.84 -10.96
CA SER A 40 5.10 16.11 -9.95
C SER A 40 5.34 14.66 -10.36
N PHE A 41 4.37 14.01 -11.01
CA PHE A 41 4.50 12.66 -11.54
C PHE A 41 5.58 12.58 -12.63
N GLN A 42 5.57 13.53 -13.57
CA GLN A 42 6.60 13.63 -14.61
C GLN A 42 7.98 13.97 -14.02
N ALA A 43 8.05 14.86 -13.03
CA ALA A 43 9.29 15.24 -12.36
C ALA A 43 10.00 14.07 -11.65
N VAL A 44 9.26 13.06 -11.18
CA VAL A 44 9.83 11.84 -10.57
C VAL A 44 10.07 10.70 -11.56
N GLY A 45 9.85 10.93 -12.85
CA GLY A 45 10.03 9.94 -13.92
C GLY A 45 8.92 8.90 -14.01
N GLY A 46 7.74 9.18 -13.45
CA GLY A 46 6.59 8.27 -13.44
C GLY A 46 6.77 7.05 -12.54
N TYR A 47 6.05 5.96 -12.85
CA TYR A 47 6.15 4.71 -12.11
C TYR A 47 7.46 3.99 -12.41
N PRO A 48 8.11 3.39 -11.39
CA PRO A 48 9.22 2.46 -11.63
C PRO A 48 8.74 1.24 -12.41
N ASN A 49 9.62 0.69 -13.25
CA ASN A 49 9.40 -0.59 -13.92
C ASN A 49 9.61 -1.75 -12.93
N GLN A 50 8.68 -1.92 -11.99
CA GLN A 50 8.68 -3.03 -11.04
C GLN A 50 7.26 -3.54 -10.82
N ALA A 51 7.10 -4.86 -10.71
CA ALA A 51 5.80 -5.51 -10.60
C ALA A 51 5.18 -5.50 -9.19
N LEU A 52 5.98 -5.13 -8.18
CA LEU A 52 5.54 -5.06 -6.80
C LEU A 52 6.23 -3.90 -6.07
N MET A 53 5.51 -3.26 -5.15
CA MET A 53 5.96 -2.12 -4.34
C MET A 53 6.22 -0.84 -5.15
N GLU A 54 5.72 -0.76 -6.38
CA GLU A 54 5.70 0.43 -7.23
C GLU A 54 5.10 1.65 -6.51
N ASP A 55 4.06 1.44 -5.70
CA ASP A 55 3.43 2.46 -4.86
C ASP A 55 4.39 3.05 -3.82
N LEU A 56 5.20 2.20 -3.19
CA LEU A 56 6.11 2.62 -2.13
C LEU A 56 7.24 3.47 -2.69
N GLU A 57 7.74 3.07 -3.86
CA GLU A 57 8.82 3.73 -4.57
C GLU A 57 8.36 5.09 -5.12
N ILE A 58 7.19 5.16 -5.78
CA ILE A 58 6.69 6.44 -6.29
C ILE A 58 6.45 7.46 -5.17
N ILE A 59 5.87 7.04 -4.05
CA ILE A 59 5.66 7.90 -2.87
C ILE A 59 7.00 8.33 -2.27
N THR A 60 7.99 7.44 -2.25
CA THR A 60 9.33 7.78 -1.76
C THR A 60 10.01 8.81 -2.66
N ARG A 61 9.87 8.72 -3.99
CA ARG A 61 10.36 9.75 -4.92
C ARG A 61 9.62 11.07 -4.77
N LEU A 62 8.29 11.04 -4.65
CA LEU A 62 7.47 12.24 -4.45
C LEU A 62 7.81 12.97 -3.15
N ARG A 63 8.11 12.24 -2.07
CA ARG A 63 8.56 12.83 -0.80
C ARG A 63 9.90 13.57 -0.91
N LYS A 64 10.75 13.25 -1.89
CA LYS A 64 12.01 13.97 -2.12
C LYS A 64 11.79 15.33 -2.79
N ILE A 65 10.70 15.50 -3.54
CA ILE A 65 10.41 16.73 -4.29
C ILE A 65 9.30 17.59 -3.66
N GLY A 66 8.63 17.10 -2.61
CA GLY A 66 7.56 17.85 -1.95
C GLY A 66 6.90 17.11 -0.79
N LYS A 67 5.82 17.71 -0.26
CA LYS A 67 5.03 17.15 0.83
C LYS A 67 3.95 16.23 0.28
N VAL A 68 3.83 15.05 0.87
CA VAL A 68 2.71 14.14 0.63
C VAL A 68 1.78 14.20 1.85
N SER A 69 0.48 14.35 1.62
CA SER A 69 -0.51 14.53 2.70
C SER A 69 -1.62 13.50 2.59
N LEU A 70 -2.06 12.98 3.74
CA LEU A 70 -3.24 12.12 3.82
C LEU A 70 -4.51 12.99 3.88
N LEU A 71 -5.40 12.84 2.90
CA LEU A 71 -6.71 13.47 2.95
C LEU A 71 -7.65 12.74 3.93
N PRO A 72 -8.54 13.46 4.64
CA PRO A 72 -9.53 12.88 5.54
C PRO A 72 -10.71 12.21 4.80
N LEU A 73 -10.44 11.62 3.64
CA LEU A 73 -11.42 10.92 2.79
C LEU A 73 -11.24 9.41 2.92
N TYR A 74 -12.33 8.66 2.82
CA TYR A 74 -12.32 7.21 2.88
C TYR A 74 -12.50 6.57 1.50
N VAL A 75 -11.74 5.51 1.25
CA VAL A 75 -11.85 4.64 0.07
C VAL A 75 -12.38 3.32 0.58
N THR A 76 -13.51 2.88 0.01
CA THR A 76 -14.14 1.61 0.38
C THR A 76 -13.53 0.49 -0.45
N THR A 77 -12.87 -0.45 0.22
CA THR A 77 -12.27 -1.64 -0.39
C THR A 77 -13.14 -2.87 -0.12
N SER A 78 -13.18 -3.79 -1.09
CA SER A 78 -13.96 -5.02 -0.98
C SER A 78 -13.27 -6.04 -0.06
N ALA A 79 -14.02 -6.62 0.88
CA ALA A 79 -13.52 -7.64 1.80
C ALA A 79 -13.31 -9.01 1.14
N ARG A 80 -13.84 -9.25 -0.07
CA ARG A 80 -13.87 -10.57 -0.74
C ARG A 80 -12.50 -11.28 -0.79
N ARG A 81 -11.42 -10.52 -1.05
CA ARG A 81 -10.06 -11.07 -1.08
C ARG A 81 -9.61 -11.58 0.29
N HIS A 82 -9.93 -10.83 1.34
CA HIS A 82 -9.58 -11.16 2.71
C HIS A 82 -10.44 -12.30 3.27
N GLU A 83 -11.68 -12.43 2.82
CA GLU A 83 -12.54 -13.57 3.17
C GLU A 83 -11.98 -14.88 2.60
N LYS A 84 -11.42 -14.85 1.39
CA LYS A 84 -10.87 -16.05 0.73
C LYS A 84 -9.50 -16.49 1.27
N LEU A 85 -8.60 -15.54 1.58
CA LEU A 85 -7.22 -15.81 2.02
C LEU A 85 -7.03 -15.76 3.55
N GLY A 86 -8.02 -15.26 4.28
CA GLY A 86 -7.91 -14.90 5.69
C GLY A 86 -7.35 -13.49 5.86
N LEU A 87 -8.07 -12.66 6.62
CA LEU A 87 -7.73 -11.25 6.86
C LEU A 87 -6.32 -11.09 7.46
N LEU A 88 -6.03 -11.80 8.55
CA LEU A 88 -4.74 -11.72 9.24
C LEU A 88 -3.58 -12.22 8.38
N ARG A 89 -3.77 -13.33 7.66
CA ARG A 89 -2.76 -13.89 6.75
C ARG A 89 -2.40 -12.90 5.64
N SER A 90 -3.42 -12.31 5.02
CA SER A 90 -3.23 -11.31 3.97
C SER A 90 -2.47 -10.07 4.46
N VAL A 91 -2.80 -9.60 5.68
CA VAL A 91 -2.13 -8.44 6.29
C VAL A 91 -0.69 -8.79 6.65
N LEU A 92 -0.45 -9.88 7.37
CA LEU A 92 0.90 -10.31 7.76
C LEU A 92 1.79 -10.54 6.54
N PHE A 93 1.25 -11.16 5.49
CA PHE A 93 1.97 -11.37 4.24
C PHE A 93 2.38 -10.04 3.59
N MET A 94 1.46 -9.08 3.48
CA MET A 94 1.80 -7.74 2.99
C MET A 94 2.86 -7.03 3.84
N TRP A 95 2.81 -7.19 5.16
CA TRP A 95 3.83 -6.64 6.06
C TRP A 95 5.18 -7.31 5.86
N TYR A 96 5.22 -8.63 5.74
CA TYR A 96 6.44 -9.40 5.47
C TYR A 96 7.11 -8.96 4.17
N MET A 97 6.34 -8.84 3.08
CA MET A 97 6.85 -8.41 1.77
C MET A 97 7.44 -7.00 1.81
N ARG A 98 6.81 -6.07 2.54
CA ARG A 98 7.35 -4.72 2.75
C ARG A 98 8.64 -4.72 3.54
N THR A 99 8.73 -5.57 4.56
CA THR A 99 9.94 -5.72 5.37
C THR A 99 11.09 -6.23 4.51
N LEU A 100 10.86 -7.26 3.69
CA LEU A 100 11.84 -7.75 2.73
C LEU A 100 12.28 -6.68 1.73
N TYR A 101 11.33 -5.90 1.18
CA TYR A 101 11.66 -4.77 0.29
C TYR A 101 12.55 -3.74 0.99
N LYS A 102 12.26 -3.40 2.25
CA LYS A 102 13.10 -2.48 3.05
C LYS A 102 14.51 -3.03 3.30
N PHE A 103 14.67 -4.34 3.40
CA PHE A 103 15.97 -5.01 3.50
C PHE A 103 16.69 -5.16 2.15
N GLY A 104 16.14 -4.62 1.06
CA GLY A 104 16.79 -4.62 -0.25
C GLY A 104 16.54 -5.88 -1.09
N VAL A 105 15.57 -6.72 -0.71
CA VAL A 105 15.15 -7.85 -1.56
C VAL A 105 14.57 -7.31 -2.87
N SER A 106 14.99 -7.89 -3.99
CA SER A 106 14.60 -7.38 -5.31
C SER A 106 13.09 -7.49 -5.54
N PRO A 107 12.47 -6.53 -6.26
CA PRO A 107 11.05 -6.59 -6.60
C PRO A 107 10.67 -7.86 -7.38
N ALA A 108 11.60 -8.40 -8.17
CA ALA A 108 11.41 -9.64 -8.92
C ALA A 108 11.27 -10.88 -8.01
N GLN A 109 12.06 -10.96 -6.93
CA GLN A 109 11.93 -12.03 -5.94
C GLN A 109 10.62 -11.91 -5.17
N LEU A 110 10.24 -10.69 -4.79
CA LEU A 110 8.95 -10.43 -4.16
C LEU A 110 7.79 -10.79 -5.11
N GLN A 111 7.88 -10.47 -6.39
CA GLN A 111 6.85 -10.86 -7.35
C GLN A 111 6.64 -12.38 -7.35
N ARG A 112 7.71 -13.17 -7.40
CA ARG A 112 7.62 -14.65 -7.37
C ARG A 112 6.87 -15.16 -6.15
N MET A 113 7.24 -14.67 -4.97
CA MET A 113 6.59 -15.01 -3.71
C MET A 113 5.12 -14.55 -3.67
N TYR A 114 4.80 -13.44 -4.32
CA TYR A 114 3.43 -12.92 -4.41
C TYR A 114 2.54 -13.74 -5.34
N SER A 115 3.07 -14.18 -6.49
CA SER A 115 2.35 -15.04 -7.44
C SER A 115 1.96 -16.40 -6.84
N ASP A 116 2.75 -16.95 -5.93
CA ASP A 116 2.43 -18.22 -5.24
C ASP A 116 1.25 -18.10 -4.25
N VAL A 117 0.89 -16.87 -3.85
CA VAL A 117 -0.21 -16.59 -2.91
C VAL A 117 -1.49 -16.16 -3.63
N ARG A 118 -1.43 -15.86 -4.94
CA ARG A 118 -2.55 -15.31 -5.72
C ARG A 118 -3.43 -16.38 -6.37
#